data_AF-A0AA40ANQ4-F1
#
_entry.id   AF-A0AA40ANQ4-F1
#
_cell.length_a   1.000
_cell.length_b   1.000
_cell.length_c   1.000
_cell.angle_alpha   90.00
_cell.angle_beta   90.00
_cell.angle_gamma   90.00
#
_symmetry.space_group_name_H-M   'P 1'
#
loop_
_entity.id
_entity.type
_entity.pdbx_description
1 polymer ?
#
loop_
_entity_poly.entity_id
_entity_poly.type
_entity_poly.pdbx_seq_one_letter_code
_entity_poly.pdbx_strand_id
1 'polypeptide(L)' 'PIVAGRQCGPKVCALGEDCCNESCGVCTAPGGFCTQQFCEPTGPTCGRGKCYAGQVCCNASCGICTPPDGFCTMQFC' A
#
# COMPACT_ATOMS: atom_id res chain seq x y z
N PRO A 1 26.46 -8.98 1.75
CA PRO A 1 25.53 -8.21 0.89
C PRO A 1 24.11 -8.79 1.01
N ILE A 2 23.20 -8.06 1.64
CA ILE A 2 21.78 -8.42 1.63
C ILE A 2 21.31 -8.38 0.18
N VAL A 3 21.14 -9.55 -0.45
CA VAL A 3 20.49 -9.64 -1.76
C VAL A 3 19.00 -9.51 -1.50
N ALA A 4 18.57 -8.33 -1.03
CA ALA A 4 17.16 -8.00 -0.89
C ALA A 4 16.60 -7.83 -2.31
N GLY A 5 15.46 -8.44 -2.60
CA GLY A 5 14.84 -8.33 -3.92
C GLY A 5 14.51 -6.88 -4.31
N ARG A 6 14.08 -6.68 -5.55
CA ARG A 6 13.79 -5.35 -6.12
C ARG A 6 12.54 -4.75 -5.45
N GLN A 7 12.61 -3.48 -5.04
CA GLN A 7 11.43 -2.76 -4.58
C GLN A 7 10.45 -2.52 -5.75
N CYS A 8 9.16 -2.76 -5.50
CA CYS A 8 8.08 -2.69 -6.47
C CYS A 8 6.84 -2.11 -5.79
N GLY A 9 6.69 -0.79 -5.81
CA GLY A 9 5.56 -0.12 -5.15
C GLY A 9 5.48 -0.43 -3.65
N PRO A 10 4.31 -0.89 -3.14
CA PRO A 10 4.15 -1.27 -1.73
C PRO A 10 4.77 -2.63 -1.36
N LYS A 11 5.38 -3.36 -2.30
CA LYS A 11 5.99 -4.67 -2.07
C LYS A 11 7.46 -4.71 -2.49
N VAL A 12 8.16 -5.75 -2.07
CA VAL A 12 9.50 -6.11 -2.57
C VAL A 12 9.36 -7.45 -3.28
N CYS A 13 9.80 -7.51 -4.54
CA CYS A 13 9.73 -8.73 -5.34
C CYS A 13 10.71 -9.78 -4.85
N ALA A 14 10.42 -11.06 -5.10
CA ALA A 14 11.36 -12.12 -4.78
C ALA A 14 12.61 -12.03 -5.67
N LEU A 15 13.66 -12.75 -5.28
CA LEU A 15 14.88 -12.83 -6.08
C LEU A 15 14.58 -13.50 -7.43
N GLY A 16 14.99 -12.85 -8.52
CA GLY A 16 14.76 -13.35 -9.88
C GLY A 16 13.39 -12.99 -10.47
N GLU A 17 12.55 -12.25 -9.76
CA GLU A 17 11.32 -11.65 -10.31
C GLU A 17 11.54 -10.20 -10.77
N ASP A 18 10.78 -9.80 -11.77
CA ASP A 18 10.71 -8.43 -12.26
C ASP A 18 9.51 -7.69 -11.67
N CYS A 19 9.70 -6.41 -11.35
CA CYS A 19 8.57 -5.54 -11.00
C CYS A 19 7.80 -5.24 -12.28
N CYS A 20 6.58 -5.76 -12.34
CA CYS A 20 5.66 -5.60 -13.46
C CYS A 20 4.83 -4.33 -13.30
N ASN A 21 4.33 -4.05 -12.09
CA ASN A 21 3.48 -2.88 -11.86
C ASN A 21 3.81 -2.21 -10.53
N GLU A 22 4.49 -1.07 -10.61
CA GLU A 22 4.90 -0.29 -9.43
C GLU A 22 3.72 0.35 -8.70
N SER A 23 2.63 0.66 -9.39
CA SER A 23 1.43 1.23 -8.75
C SER A 23 0.75 0.20 -7.84
N CYS A 24 0.75 -1.07 -8.24
CA CYS A 24 0.12 -2.16 -7.49
C CYS A 24 1.08 -3.01 -6.66
N GLY A 25 2.39 -2.90 -6.89
CA GLY A 25 3.40 -3.81 -6.36
C GLY A 25 3.26 -5.23 -6.89
N VAL A 26 2.97 -5.38 -8.18
CA VAL A 26 2.87 -6.70 -8.84
C VAL A 26 4.24 -7.10 -9.36
N CYS A 27 4.70 -8.24 -8.89
CA CYS A 27 5.91 -8.92 -9.35
C CYS A 27 5.53 -10.03 -10.32
N THR A 28 6.39 -10.30 -11.29
CA THR A 28 6.19 -11.37 -12.26
C THR A 28 7.50 -12.09 -12.53
N ALA A 29 7.42 -13.34 -12.97
CA ALA A 29 8.59 -14.06 -13.45
C ALA A 29 9.12 -13.42 -14.75
N PRO A 30 10.43 -13.55 -15.06
CA PRO A 30 10.99 -13.05 -16.31
C PRO A 30 10.25 -13.62 -17.53
N GLY A 31 9.83 -12.74 -18.44
CA GLY A 31 9.02 -13.11 -19.61
C GLY A 31 7.54 -13.39 -19.32
N GLY A 32 7.09 -13.22 -18.07
CA GLY A 32 5.69 -13.31 -17.69
C GLY A 32 4.85 -12.14 -18.21
N PHE A 33 3.54 -12.36 -18.30
CA PHE A 33 2.60 -11.32 -18.70
C PHE A 33 2.38 -10.32 -17.58
N CYS A 34 2.23 -9.05 -17.95
CA CYS A 34 2.01 -7.95 -17.02
C CYS A 34 0.75 -7.17 -17.40
N THR A 35 -0.08 -6.86 -16.41
CA THR A 35 -1.24 -5.97 -16.58
C THR A 35 -0.89 -4.57 -16.08
N GLN A 36 -1.03 -3.58 -16.97
CA GLN A 36 -0.82 -2.16 -16.68
C GLN A 36 -2.09 -1.55 -16.05
N GLN A 37 -2.59 -2.16 -14.99
CA GLN A 37 -3.72 -1.62 -14.22
C GLN A 37 -3.22 -0.53 -13.27
N PHE A 38 -3.99 0.55 -13.10
CA PHE A 38 -3.67 1.55 -12.09
C PHE A 38 -4.28 1.10 -10.75
N CYS A 39 -3.44 0.91 -9.73
CA CYS A 39 -3.89 0.77 -8.35
C CYS A 39 -3.78 2.12 -7.67
N GLU A 40 -4.90 2.58 -7.10
CA GLU A 40 -4.92 3.81 -6.34
C GLU A 40 -3.95 3.69 -5.15
N PRO A 41 -3.07 4.70 -4.92
CA PRO A 41 -2.16 4.65 -3.79
C PRO A 41 -2.94 4.46 -2.49
N THR A 42 -2.46 3.58 -1.61
CA THR A 42 -3.08 3.44 -0.28
C THR A 42 -2.57 4.54 0.63
N GLY A 43 -3.46 5.11 1.43
CA GLY A 43 -3.13 6.05 2.49
C GLY A 43 -2.43 5.36 3.67
N PRO A 44 -2.27 6.09 4.79
CA PRO A 44 -1.58 5.55 5.96
C PRO A 44 -2.30 4.33 6.54
N THR A 45 -1.53 3.47 7.20
CA THR A 45 -2.09 2.40 8.03
C THR A 45 -2.89 3.01 9.17
N CYS A 46 -4.07 2.46 9.45
CA CYS A 46 -4.95 2.91 10.52
C CYS A 46 -5.61 1.73 11.23
N GLY A 47 -5.10 1.41 12.42
CA GLY A 47 -5.54 0.22 13.15
C GLY A 47 -5.27 -1.06 12.37
N ARG A 48 -6.33 -1.86 12.19
CA ARG A 48 -6.28 -3.12 11.41
C ARG A 48 -6.37 -2.90 9.89
N GLY A 49 -6.58 -1.67 9.43
CA GLY A 49 -6.79 -1.33 8.01
C GLY A 49 -5.79 -0.32 7.46
N LYS A 50 -6.05 0.12 6.22
CA LYS A 50 -5.37 1.25 5.57
C LYS A 50 -6.40 2.25 5.09
N CYS A 51 -6.06 3.52 5.17
CA CYS A 51 -6.87 4.59 4.60
C CYS A 51 -6.74 4.64 3.07
N TYR A 52 -7.68 5.31 2.40
CA TYR A 52 -7.54 5.63 0.99
C TYR A 52 -6.49 6.73 0.76
N ALA A 53 -6.06 6.89 -0.50
CA ALA A 53 -5.24 8.03 -0.90
C ALA A 53 -5.86 9.34 -0.41
N GLY A 54 -5.01 10.25 0.08
CA GLY A 54 -5.43 11.58 0.51
C GLY A 54 -6.14 11.63 1.87
N GLN A 55 -6.37 10.49 2.53
CA GLN A 55 -6.91 10.45 3.89
C GLN A 55 -5.80 10.37 4.94
N VAL A 56 -6.11 10.80 6.16
CA VAL A 56 -5.27 10.63 7.35
C VAL A 56 -5.90 9.62 8.30
N CYS A 57 -5.06 8.89 9.05
CA CYS A 57 -5.57 8.04 10.13
C CYS A 57 -6.00 8.93 11.29
N CYS A 58 -7.30 8.94 11.57
CA CYS A 58 -7.87 9.76 12.63
C CYS A 58 -7.93 8.98 13.95
N ASN A 59 -8.38 7.72 13.92
CA ASN A 59 -8.46 6.89 15.12
C ASN A 59 -8.02 5.46 14.79
N ALA A 60 -6.80 5.12 15.24
CA ALA A 60 -6.22 3.80 15.02
C ALA A 60 -6.90 2.69 15.83
N SER A 61 -7.56 2.99 16.96
CA SER A 61 -8.30 1.98 17.74
C SER A 61 -9.46 1.43 16.90
N CYS A 62 -10.21 2.33 16.26
CA CYS A 62 -11.40 2.00 15.50
C CYS A 62 -11.16 1.86 13.99
N GLY A 63 -9.93 2.11 13.51
CA GLY A 63 -9.60 2.11 12.08
C GLY A 63 -10.31 3.22 11.29
N ILE A 64 -10.55 4.38 11.91
CA ILE A 64 -11.27 5.48 11.28
C ILE A 64 -10.30 6.39 10.52
N CYS A 65 -10.57 6.54 9.23
CA CYS A 65 -9.87 7.43 8.31
C CYS A 65 -10.74 8.65 8.01
N THR A 66 -10.12 9.82 7.88
CA THR A 66 -10.83 11.08 7.61
C THR A 66 -9.99 11.93 6.64
N PRO A 67 -10.57 12.90 5.90
CA PRO A 67 -9.77 13.89 5.17
C PRO A 67 -8.81 14.65 6.10
N PRO A 68 -7.74 15.29 5.61
CA PRO A 68 -6.75 15.97 6.47
C PRO A 68 -7.36 16.98 7.46
N ASP A 69 -8.45 17.65 7.06
CA ASP A 69 -9.19 18.64 7.87
C ASP A 69 -10.56 18.12 8.34
N GLY A 70 -10.79 16.81 8.25
CA GLY A 70 -12.05 16.19 8.63
C GLY A 70 -12.21 16.09 10.15
N PHE A 71 -13.46 16.02 10.60
CA PHE A 71 -13.75 15.78 12.01
C PHE A 71 -13.33 14.36 12.42
N CYS A 72 -12.91 14.21 13.68
CA CYS A 72 -12.41 12.96 14.23
C CYS A 72 -12.97 12.72 15.63
N THR A 73 -13.39 11.49 15.92
CA THR A 73 -13.79 11.07 17.26
C THR A 73 -12.80 10.06 17.83
N MET A 74 -12.38 10.29 19.07
CA MET A 74 -11.35 9.50 19.74
C MET A 74 -11.96 8.52 20.76
N GLN A 75 -12.85 7.63 20.30
CA GLN A 75 -13.33 6.52 21.10
C GLN A 75 -12.41 5.30 21.00
N PHE A 76 -12.51 4.39 21.97
CA PHE A 76 -11.76 3.13 21.98
C PHE A 76 -12.61 2.01 21.36
N CYS A 77 -12.00 1.27 20.44
CA CYS A 77 -12.44 0.00 19.85
C CYS A 77 -11.25 -0.98 19.94
#